data_AF-A0A945BB23-F1
#
_entry.id   AF-A0A945BB23-F1
#
_cell.length_a   1.000
_cell.length_b   1.000
_cell.length_c   1.000
_cell.angle_alpha   90.00
_cell.angle_beta   90.00
_cell.angle_gamma   90.00
#
_symmetry.space_group_name_H-M   'P 1'
#
loop_
_entity.id
_entity.type
_entity.pdbx_description
1 polymer ?
#
loop_
_entity_poly.entity_id
_entity_poly.type
_entity_poly.pdbx_seq_one_letter_code
_entity_poly.pdbx_strand_id
1 'polypeptide(L)' 'MSKNYKTSSNKAIAAGTSLGIIIGAVTGSKTGEVGFWVSMGICFGAALGATIGKKN' A
#
# COMPACT_ATOMS: atom_id res chain seq x y z
N MET A 1 -27.56 2.76 7.76
CA MET A 1 -26.40 1.84 7.89
C MET A 1 -25.67 1.76 6.53
N SER A 2 -24.79 2.71 6.19
CA SER A 2 -24.15 2.77 4.87
C SER A 2 -22.62 2.65 5.03
N LYS A 3 -22.11 1.41 5.05
CA LYS A 3 -20.70 1.07 5.27
C LYS A 3 -19.99 0.50 4.03
N ASN A 4 -20.55 0.64 2.83
CA ASN A 4 -20.06 -0.12 1.67
C ASN A 4 -19.07 0.62 0.73
N TYR A 5 -19.06 1.96 0.67
CA TYR A 5 -18.13 2.68 -0.23
C TYR A 5 -16.70 2.80 0.32
N LYS A 6 -16.53 2.89 1.65
CA LYS A 6 -15.21 2.92 2.30
C LYS A 6 -14.52 1.55 2.31
N THR A 7 -15.28 0.46 2.30
CA THR A 7 -14.75 -0.89 2.47
C THR A 7 -13.92 -1.36 1.26
N SER A 8 -14.34 -0.99 0.03
CA SER A 8 -13.61 -1.32 -1.19
C SER A 8 -12.31 -0.53 -1.33
N SER A 9 -12.36 0.77 -1.04
CA SER A 9 -11.18 1.64 -1.04
C SER A 9 -10.19 1.25 0.06
N ASN A 10 -10.66 0.97 1.28
CA ASN A 10 -9.79 0.50 2.37
C ASN A 10 -9.16 -0.87 2.06
N LYS A 11 -9.87 -1.77 1.38
CA LYS A 11 -9.32 -3.05 0.94
C LYS A 11 -8.25 -2.88 -0.14
N ALA A 12 -8.45 -1.96 -1.08
CA ALA A 12 -7.47 -1.60 -2.09
C ALA A 12 -6.22 -0.94 -1.49
N ILE A 13 -6.40 -0.01 -0.54
CA ILE A 13 -5.32 0.62 0.24
C ILE A 13 -4.56 -0.43 1.05
N ALA A 14 -5.26 -1.32 1.75
CA ALA A 14 -4.63 -2.38 2.53
C ALA A 14 -3.85 -3.37 1.65
N ALA A 15 -4.41 -3.75 0.49
CA ALA A 15 -3.74 -4.63 -0.47
C ALA A 15 -2.52 -3.96 -1.14
N GLY A 16 -2.62 -2.67 -1.46
CA GLY A 16 -1.52 -1.90 -2.01
C GLY A 16 -0.40 -1.73 -0.98
N THR A 17 -0.73 -1.38 0.26
CA THR A 17 0.24 -1.24 1.36
C THR A 17 0.92 -2.56 1.69
N SER A 18 0.18 -3.67 1.77
CA SER A 18 0.81 -4.98 2.06
C SER A 18 1.77 -5.42 0.96
N LEU A 19 1.40 -5.26 -0.31
CA LEU A 19 2.31 -5.51 -1.45
C LEU A 19 3.52 -4.58 -1.41
N GLY A 20 3.30 -3.29 -1.15
CA GLY A 20 4.37 -2.29 -1.04
C GLY A 20 5.36 -2.61 0.09
N ILE A 21 4.88 -3.05 1.25
CA ILE A 21 5.74 -3.49 2.36
C ILE A 21 6.57 -4.71 1.97
N ILE A 22 5.98 -5.72 1.32
CA ILE A 22 6.71 -6.94 0.92
C ILE A 22 7.82 -6.59 -0.08
N ILE A 23 7.49 -5.80 -1.11
CA ILE A 23 8.47 -5.36 -2.12
C ILE A 23 9.54 -4.47 -1.47
N GLY A 24 9.13 -3.53 -0.62
CA GLY A 24 10.05 -2.65 0.10
C GLY A 24 10.98 -3.39 1.05
N ALA A 25 10.47 -4.39 1.78
CA ALA A 25 11.28 -5.23 2.65
C ALA A 25 12.30 -6.04 1.84
N VAL A 26 11.89 -6.68 0.74
CA VAL A 26 12.78 -7.48 -0.10
C VAL A 26 13.85 -6.62 -0.77
N THR A 27 13.49 -5.47 -1.34
CA THR A 27 14.46 -4.57 -1.99
C THR A 27 15.36 -3.89 -0.97
N GLY A 28 14.81 -3.42 0.14
CA GLY A 28 15.56 -2.83 1.23
C GLY A 28 16.55 -3.80 1.88
N SER A 29 16.23 -5.10 1.91
CA SER A 29 17.14 -6.16 2.36
C SER A 29 18.38 -6.30 1.46
N LYS A 30 18.26 -5.91 0.18
CA LYS A 30 19.35 -5.95 -0.80
C LYS A 30 20.16 -4.67 -0.82
N THR A 31 19.52 -3.53 -0.58
CA THR A 31 20.16 -2.20 -0.57
C THR A 31 20.77 -1.85 0.80
N GLY A 32 20.40 -2.56 1.88
CA GLY A 32 20.85 -2.27 3.24
C GLY A 32 20.04 -1.18 3.95
N GLU A 33 19.03 -0.62 3.29
CA GLU A 33 18.17 0.48 3.76
C GLU A 33 16.70 0.03 3.78
N VAL A 34 16.40 -0.93 4.66
CA VAL A 34 15.06 -1.53 4.80
C VAL A 34 14.02 -0.50 5.22
N GLY A 35 14.36 0.39 6.15
CA GLY A 35 13.43 1.41 6.67
C GLY A 35 12.96 2.42 5.61
N PHE A 36 13.87 2.84 4.73
CA PHE A 36 13.56 3.73 3.63
C PHE A 36 12.63 3.05 2.60
N TRP A 37 12.98 1.84 2.17
CA TRP A 37 12.21 1.12 1.16
C TRP A 37 10.83 0.65 1.66
N VAL A 38 10.70 0.28 2.93
CA VAL A 38 9.40 -0.03 3.55
C VAL A 38 8.52 1.21 3.62
N SER A 39 9.07 2.37 4.00
CA SER A 39 8.32 3.65 4.03
C SER A 39 7.83 4.05 2.63
N MET A 40 8.68 3.89 1.61
CA MET A 40 8.30 4.08 0.21
C MET A 40 7.20 3.12 -0.22
N GLY A 41 7.30 1.84 0.17
CA GLY A 41 6.31 0.81 -0.10
C GLY A 41 4.94 1.11 0.51
N ILE A 42 4.90 1.59 1.76
CA ILE A 42 3.64 1.99 2.42
C ILE A 42 3.03 3.21 1.75
N CYS A 43 3.84 4.23 1.46
CA CYS A 43 3.38 5.46 0.81
C CYS A 43 2.81 5.18 -0.60
N PHE A 44 3.58 4.50 -1.45
CA PHE A 44 3.13 4.13 -2.80
C PHE A 44 1.97 3.14 -2.75
N GLY A 45 2.03 2.14 -1.87
CA GLY A 45 0.98 1.15 -1.72
C GLY A 45 -0.36 1.77 -1.32
N ALA A 46 -0.34 2.69 -0.35
CA ALA A 46 -1.53 3.42 0.06
C ALA A 46 -2.02 4.38 -1.02
N ALA A 47 -1.11 5.10 -1.69
CA ALA A 47 -1.46 6.04 -2.77
C ALA A 47 -2.08 5.32 -3.98
N LEU A 48 -1.51 4.20 -4.41
CA LEU A 48 -2.06 3.37 -5.48
C LEU A 48 -3.38 2.73 -5.09
N GLY A 49 -3.49 2.18 -3.88
CA GLY A 49 -4.75 1.63 -3.38
C GLY A 49 -5.85 2.68 -3.24
N ALA A 50 -5.49 3.92 -2.87
CA ALA A 50 -6.42 5.04 -2.81
C ALA A 50 -6.85 5.51 -4.19
N THR A 51 -5.94 5.55 -5.18
CA THR A 51 -6.25 5.96 -6.56
C THR A 51 -7.13 4.92 -7.27
N ILE A 52 -6.81 3.62 -7.10
CA ILE A 52 -7.58 2.52 -7.70
C ILE A 52 -8.94 2.38 -7.02
N GLY A 53 -8.99 2.47 -5.69
CA GLY A 53 -10.23 2.42 -4.92
C GLY A 53 -11.16 3.62 -5.11
N LYS A 54 -10.68 4.70 -5.74
CA LYS A 54 -11.45 5.91 -6.06
C LYS A 54 -12.10 5.87 -7.45
N LYS A 55 -11.77 4.88 -8.28
CA LYS A 55 -12.43 4.65 -9.57
C LYS A 55 -13.61 3.68 -9.37
N ASN A 56 -14.71 4.18 -8.80
CA ASN A 56 -16.05 3.62 -8.96
C ASN A 56 -17.12 4.62 -8.52
#